data_AF-A0A5K0WKI1-F1
#
_entry.id   AF-A0A5K0WKI1-F1
#
_cell.length_a   1.000
_cell.length_b   1.000
_cell.length_c   1.000
_cell.angle_alpha   90.00
_cell.angle_beta   90.00
_cell.angle_gamma   90.00
#
_symmetry.space_group_name_H-M   'P 1'
#
loop_
_entity.id
_entity.type
_entity.pdbx_description
1 polymer ?
#
loop_
_entity_poly.entity_id
_entity_poly.type
_entity_poly.pdbx_seq_one_letter_code
_entity_poly.pdbx_strand_id
1 'polypeptide(L)'
;HIKATEEGKEIEEYDYLPYFYSRSFDLSWQFYGDNVGDTVMFGDTNPVSPKPKFGSYWIKDGKLIGAFLEGGSPEENKAIAKAARLQPPVHSADELAKDGLTFACKI
;
A
#
# COMPACT_ATOMS: atom_id res chain seq x y z
N HIS A 1 -10.53 12.84 42.22
CA HIS A 1 -11.27 12.00 43.17
C HIS A 1 -12.76 12.16 42.84
N ILE A 2 -13.51 11.20 42.29
CA ILE A 2 -13.66 9.77 42.62
C ILE A 2 -14.23 8.98 41.41
N LYS A 3 -13.58 7.83 41.13
CA LYS A 3 -14.02 6.48 40.71
C LYS A 3 -15.11 6.28 39.64
N ALA A 4 -14.75 5.52 38.60
CA ALA A 4 -15.21 4.13 38.43
C ALA A 4 -14.31 3.38 37.42
N THR A 5 -13.44 2.52 37.93
CA THR A 5 -12.81 1.40 37.22
C THR A 5 -13.66 0.17 37.48
N GLU A 6 -14.25 -0.46 36.47
CA GLU A 6 -14.56 -1.89 36.42
C GLU A 6 -15.21 -2.26 35.09
N GLU A 7 -14.38 -2.59 34.11
CA GLU A 7 -14.51 -3.73 33.19
C GLU A 7 -13.33 -3.62 32.22
N GLY A 8 -12.36 -4.54 32.34
CA GLY A 8 -11.14 -4.58 31.54
C GLY A 8 -11.41 -4.93 30.08
N LYS A 9 -12.09 -4.04 29.35
CA LYS A 9 -12.05 -4.01 27.90
C LYS A 9 -11.00 -2.99 27.51
N GLU A 10 -9.86 -3.49 27.05
CA GLU A 10 -8.98 -2.70 26.19
C GLU A 10 -9.87 -2.08 25.12
N ILE A 11 -9.98 -0.76 25.13
CA ILE A 11 -10.58 -0.03 24.04
C ILE A 11 -9.61 -0.28 22.90
N GLU A 12 -9.95 -1.19 21.97
CA GLU A 12 -9.11 -1.48 20.81
C GLU A 12 -8.74 -0.14 20.16
N GLU A 13 -7.45 0.18 20.15
CA GLU A 13 -6.95 1.39 19.53
C GLU A 13 -7.44 1.41 18.08
N TYR A 14 -7.94 2.56 17.67
CA TYR A 14 -8.52 2.78 16.36
C TYR A 14 -7.40 2.73 15.30
N ASP A 15 -7.06 1.52 14.83
CA ASP A 15 -6.07 1.23 13.78
C ASP A 15 -6.64 1.58 12.39
N TYR A 16 -6.85 2.87 12.15
CA TYR A 16 -7.41 3.37 10.90
C TYR A 16 -6.32 3.40 9.82
N LEU A 17 -6.42 2.51 8.84
CA LEU A 17 -5.62 2.57 7.62
C LEU A 17 -6.28 3.56 6.64
N PRO A 18 -5.65 4.70 6.31
CA PRO A 18 -6.23 5.66 5.36
C PRO A 18 -6.44 5.00 3.99
N TYR A 19 -7.68 5.06 3.49
CA TYR A 19 -8.08 4.53 2.19
C TYR A 19 -8.65 5.67 1.34
N PHE A 20 -7.97 6.00 0.25
CA PHE A 20 -8.43 6.97 -0.74
C PHE A 20 -8.58 6.26 -2.09
N TYR A 21 -9.74 6.45 -2.71
CA TYR A 21 -9.99 5.99 -4.08
C TYR A 21 -10.62 7.13 -4.88
N SER A 22 -10.22 7.27 -6.13
CA SER A 22 -10.90 8.09 -7.13
C SER A 22 -11.08 7.27 -8.39
N ARG A 23 -12.26 7.35 -8.99
CA ARG A 23 -12.51 6.82 -10.33
C ARG A 23 -12.76 8.02 -11.23
N SER A 24 -11.87 8.25 -12.17
CA SER A 24 -12.06 9.21 -13.25
C SER A 24 -11.73 8.48 -14.55
N PHE A 25 -12.74 8.31 -15.42
CA PHE A 25 -12.67 7.47 -16.63
C PHE A 25 -12.47 5.97 -16.31
N ASP A 26 -11.74 5.24 -17.14
CA ASP A 26 -11.50 3.78 -17.03
C ASP A 26 -10.38 3.43 -16.02
N LEU A 27 -9.84 4.45 -15.35
CA LEU A 27 -8.74 4.34 -14.39
C LEU A 27 -9.29 4.02 -13.00
N SER A 28 -8.70 3.01 -12.36
CA SER A 28 -9.07 2.50 -11.05
C SER A 28 -7.80 2.26 -10.24
N TRP A 29 -7.34 3.31 -9.57
CA TRP A 29 -6.21 3.24 -8.66
C TRP A 29 -6.63 3.12 -7.20
N GLN A 30 -5.75 2.50 -6.42
CA GLN A 30 -5.85 2.43 -4.96
C GLN A 30 -4.51 2.80 -4.33
N PHE A 31 -4.57 3.50 -3.20
CA PHE A 31 -3.42 3.87 -2.39
C PHE A 31 -3.64 3.45 -0.94
N TYR A 32 -2.59 2.93 -0.31
CA TYR A 32 -2.56 2.52 1.09
C TYR A 32 -1.27 2.97 1.77
N GLY A 33 -1.38 3.35 3.04
CA GLY A 33 -0.24 3.72 3.88
C GLY A 33 0.13 5.19 3.77
N ASP A 34 1.43 5.48 3.80
CA ASP A 34 2.00 6.83 3.83
C ASP A 34 2.84 7.11 2.58
N ASN A 35 2.76 8.34 2.06
CA ASN A 35 3.40 8.74 0.79
C ASN A 35 4.70 9.52 1.00
N VAL A 36 5.43 9.20 2.08
CA VAL A 36 6.69 9.85 2.47
C VAL A 36 7.88 8.93 2.20
N GLY A 37 9.00 9.50 1.77
CA GLY A 37 10.25 8.78 1.52
C GLY A 37 10.53 8.55 0.04
N ASP A 38 11.42 7.60 -0.24
CA ASP A 38 11.87 7.28 -1.60
C ASP A 38 10.80 6.48 -2.33
N THR A 39 10.60 6.79 -3.61
CA THR A 39 9.59 6.13 -4.44
C THR A 39 10.21 5.15 -5.42
N VAL A 40 9.57 3.99 -5.56
CA VAL A 40 9.95 2.96 -6.53
C VAL A 40 8.74 2.62 -7.38
N MET A 41 8.80 2.97 -8.67
CA MET A 41 7.76 2.60 -9.64
C MET A 41 7.99 1.20 -10.21
N PHE A 42 6.90 0.51 -10.52
CA PHE A 42 6.90 -0.80 -11.17
C PHE A 42 5.76 -0.92 -12.18
N GLY A 43 5.88 -1.85 -13.12
CA GLY A 43 4.86 -2.14 -14.12
C GLY A 43 4.92 -1.23 -15.37
N ASP A 44 3.81 -1.21 -16.12
CA ASP A 44 3.67 -0.49 -17.39
C ASP A 44 3.09 0.92 -17.18
N THR A 45 3.98 1.91 -17.15
CA THR A 45 3.63 3.33 -16.99
C THR A 45 3.33 4.03 -18.33
N ASN A 46 3.30 3.29 -19.45
CA ASN A 46 3.08 3.88 -20.75
C ASN A 46 1.59 4.31 -20.92
N PRO A 47 1.29 5.61 -21.04
CA PRO A 47 -0.08 6.08 -21.11
C PRO A 47 -0.80 5.69 -22.41
N VAL A 48 -0.07 5.25 -23.46
CA VAL A 48 -0.67 4.76 -24.71
C VAL A 48 -0.91 3.25 -24.70
N SER A 49 -0.55 2.56 -23.61
CA SER A 49 -0.86 1.14 -23.44
C SER A 49 -2.38 0.93 -23.39
N PRO A 50 -2.93 -0.12 -24.01
CA PRO A 50 -4.38 -0.35 -24.00
C PRO A 50 -4.95 -0.65 -22.61
N LYS A 51 -4.10 -1.12 -21.67
CA LYS A 51 -4.45 -1.37 -20.26
C LYS A 51 -3.23 -1.09 -19.38
N PRO A 52 -2.91 0.18 -19.10
CA PRO A 52 -1.77 0.52 -18.27
C PRO A 52 -1.98 -0.08 -16.88
N LYS A 53 -0.99 -0.83 -16.39
CA LYS A 53 -0.97 -1.40 -15.05
C LYS A 53 0.40 -1.13 -14.45
N PHE A 54 0.45 -0.17 -13.54
CA PHE A 54 1.66 0.24 -12.85
C PHE A 54 1.34 0.59 -11.42
N GLY A 55 2.38 0.62 -10.60
CA GLY A 55 2.27 1.02 -9.21
C GLY A 55 3.52 1.71 -8.73
N SER A 56 3.45 2.17 -7.49
CA SER A 56 4.58 2.78 -6.81
C SER A 56 4.59 2.35 -5.35
N TYR A 57 5.77 2.11 -4.81
CA TYR A 57 6.00 1.93 -3.38
C TYR A 57 6.71 3.14 -2.80
N TRP A 58 6.40 3.45 -1.54
CA TRP A 58 7.11 4.44 -0.74
C TRP A 58 7.93 3.74 0.33
N ILE A 59 9.21 4.07 0.39
CA ILE A 59 10.19 3.46 1.26
C ILE A 59 10.75 4.51 2.20
N LYS A 60 10.66 4.24 3.49
CA LYS A 60 11.24 5.11 4.53
C LYS A 60 11.92 4.24 5.57
N ASP A 61 13.12 4.62 5.96
CA ASP A 61 13.94 3.89 6.93
C ASP A 61 14.11 2.39 6.55
N GLY A 62 14.22 2.11 5.24
CA GLY A 62 14.35 0.77 4.69
C GLY A 62 13.09 -0.09 4.77
N LYS A 63 11.91 0.49 4.99
CA LYS A 63 10.62 -0.22 5.04
C LYS A 63 9.63 0.33 4.02
N LEU A 64 8.79 -0.54 3.47
CA LEU A 64 7.68 -0.14 2.60
C LEU A 64 6.57 0.45 3.46
N ILE A 65 6.38 1.76 3.42
CA ILE A 65 5.35 2.45 4.22
C ILE A 65 4.10 2.81 3.42
N GLY A 66 4.18 2.80 2.09
CA GLY A 66 3.05 3.12 1.22
C GLY A 66 3.08 2.34 -0.07
N ALA A 67 1.89 2.12 -0.63
CA ALA A 67 1.71 1.40 -1.88
C ALA A 67 0.58 2.01 -2.70
N PHE A 68 0.84 2.20 -3.99
CA PHE A 68 -0.09 2.65 -5.02
C PHE A 68 -0.16 1.62 -6.14
N LEU A 69 -1.36 1.40 -6.68
CA LEU A 69 -1.56 0.56 -7.86
C LEU A 69 -2.70 1.09 -8.72
N GLU A 70 -2.44 1.24 -10.02
CA GLU A 70 -3.42 1.50 -11.07
C GLU A 70 -3.75 0.19 -11.82
N GLY A 71 -5.01 0.00 -12.18
CA GLY A 71 -5.45 -1.16 -12.97
C GLY A 71 -5.37 -2.52 -12.26
N GLY A 72 -5.30 -2.53 -10.93
CA GLY A 72 -5.14 -3.74 -10.12
C GLY A 72 -6.41 -4.59 -9.98
N SER A 73 -6.28 -5.92 -9.94
CA SER A 73 -7.37 -6.84 -9.56
C SER A 73 -7.70 -6.74 -8.06
N PRO A 74 -8.86 -7.23 -7.60
CA PRO A 74 -9.18 -7.24 -6.17
C PRO A 74 -8.12 -7.94 -5.30
N GLU A 75 -7.49 -8.99 -5.81
CA GLU A 75 -6.42 -9.74 -5.14
C GLU A 75 -5.13 -8.93 -5.06
N GLU A 76 -4.72 -8.29 -6.17
CA GLU A 76 -3.54 -7.42 -6.22
C GLU A 76 -3.70 -6.22 -5.27
N ASN A 77 -4.90 -5.62 -5.23
CA ASN A 77 -5.20 -4.51 -4.31
C ASN A 77 -5.15 -4.95 -2.83
N LYS A 78 -5.62 -6.15 -2.51
CA LYS A 78 -5.47 -6.71 -1.15
C LYS A 78 -4.01 -6.96 -0.80
N ALA A 79 -3.21 -7.42 -1.76
CA ALA A 79 -1.79 -7.69 -1.54
C ALA A 79 -1.02 -6.39 -1.22
N ILE A 80 -1.22 -5.31 -1.99
CA ILE A 80 -0.55 -4.04 -1.71
C ILE A 80 -1.03 -3.39 -0.40
N ALA A 81 -2.30 -3.57 -0.03
CA ALA A 81 -2.83 -3.10 1.24
C ALA A 81 -2.15 -3.82 2.42
N LYS A 82 -1.99 -5.15 2.29
CA LYS A 82 -1.28 -5.96 3.28
C LYS A 82 0.19 -5.55 3.39
N ALA A 83 0.86 -5.30 2.26
CA ALA A 83 2.24 -4.83 2.25
C ALA A 83 2.40 -3.49 2.97
N ALA A 84 1.56 -2.50 2.66
CA ALA A 84 1.58 -1.20 3.33
C ALA A 84 1.30 -1.29 4.84
N ARG A 85 0.42 -2.22 5.25
CA ARG A 85 0.10 -2.45 6.67
C ARG A 85 1.25 -3.12 7.44
N LEU A 86 1.87 -4.15 6.85
CA LEU A 86 2.93 -4.93 7.52
C LEU A 86 4.27 -4.20 7.55
N GLN A 87 4.45 -3.19 6.69
CA GLN A 87 5.68 -2.42 6.56
C GLN A 87 6.94 -3.28 6.49
N PRO A 88 7.00 -4.23 5.54
CA PRO A 88 8.12 -5.15 5.44
C PRO A 88 9.42 -4.40 5.14
N PRO A 89 10.57 -4.92 5.61
CA PRO A 89 11.85 -4.38 5.23
C PRO A 89 12.08 -4.57 3.71
N VAL A 90 12.70 -3.57 3.12
CA VAL A 90 13.07 -3.53 1.71
C VAL A 90 14.58 -3.60 1.62
N HIS A 91 15.08 -4.69 1.05
CA HIS A 91 16.51 -4.91 0.88
C HIS A 91 17.07 -4.32 -0.41
N SER A 92 16.23 -4.19 -1.45
CA SER A 92 16.63 -3.67 -2.75
C SER A 92 15.48 -2.97 -3.46
N ALA A 93 15.70 -1.71 -3.85
CA ALA A 93 14.76 -0.95 -4.68
C ALA A 93 14.63 -1.58 -6.09
N ASP A 94 15.71 -2.16 -6.63
CA ASP A 94 15.69 -2.81 -7.93
C ASP A 94 14.81 -4.07 -7.93
N GLU A 95 14.81 -4.82 -6.83
CA GLU A 95 13.90 -5.96 -6.67
C GLU A 95 12.45 -5.50 -6.59
N LEU A 96 12.16 -4.41 -5.89
CA LEU A 96 10.81 -3.83 -5.85
C LEU A 96 10.34 -3.35 -7.23
N ALA A 97 11.21 -2.69 -7.99
CA ALA A 97 10.88 -2.20 -9.33
C ALA A 97 10.58 -3.35 -10.30
N LYS A 98 11.30 -4.47 -10.16
CA LYS A 98 11.18 -5.65 -11.03
C LYS A 98 10.02 -6.57 -10.62
N ASP A 99 9.92 -6.90 -9.34
CA ASP A 99 8.93 -7.85 -8.84
C ASP A 99 7.59 -7.17 -8.55
N GLY A 100 7.57 -5.90 -8.11
CA GLY A 100 6.36 -5.09 -7.91
C GLY A 100 5.24 -5.84 -7.17
N LEU A 101 4.20 -6.21 -7.91
CA LEU A 101 3.07 -7.01 -7.40
C LEU A 101 3.47 -8.39 -6.88
N THR A 102 4.46 -9.03 -7.50
CA THR A 102 4.98 -10.32 -7.04
C THR A 102 5.60 -10.19 -5.65
N PHE A 103 6.22 -9.05 -5.32
CA PHE A 103 6.69 -8.78 -3.97
C PHE A 103 5.51 -8.68 -2.99
N ALA A 104 4.48 -7.89 -3.32
CA ALA A 104 3.27 -7.78 -2.49
C ALA A 104 2.55 -9.12 -2.26
N CYS A 105 2.50 -10.00 -3.26
CA CYS A 105 1.87 -11.32 -3.14
C CYS A 105 2.67 -12.33 -2.29
N LYS A 106 3.98 -12.10 -2.08
CA LYS A 106 4.85 -12.97 -1.27
C LYS A 106 4.79 -12.65 0.23
N ILE A 107 4.23 -11.48 0.58
CA ILE A 107 4.06 -10.99 1.96
C ILE A 107 2.81 -11.60 2.59
#